data_AF-A0A1F8PA04-F1
#
_entry.id   AF-A0A1F8PA04-F1
#
_cell.length_a   1.000
_cell.length_b   1.000
_cell.length_c   1.000
_cell.angle_alpha   90.00
_cell.angle_beta   90.00
_cell.angle_gamma   90.00
#
_symmetry.space_group_name_H-M   'P 1'
#
loop_
_entity.id
_entity.type
_entity.pdbx_description
1 polymer ?
#
loop_
_entity_poly.entity_id
_entity_poly.type
_entity_poly.pdbx_seq_one_letter_code
_entity_poly.pdbx_strand_id
1 'polypeptide(L)'
;MTVTEINARKSLSQFTGNLVGDHCCLAILRFFGAHPNSRFSELAIIHAVDENGSRARVRMALMQLADKGIIKADTENDTNLFLLTKEEPGRQLVIDLSRLDWRLWQLLLEPT
;
A
#
# COMPACT_ATOMS: atom_id res chain seq x y z
N MET A 1 2.04 24.58 -3.30
CA MET A 1 1.16 23.43 -3.60
C MET A 1 0.39 23.73 -4.87
N THR A 2 0.62 22.95 -5.91
CA THR A 2 -0.11 23.03 -7.17
C THR A 2 -1.49 22.36 -7.02
N VAL A 3 -2.46 22.75 -7.85
CA VAL A 3 -3.84 22.19 -7.82
C VAL A 3 -3.85 20.66 -7.98
N THR A 4 -2.88 20.11 -8.72
CA THR A 4 -2.62 18.68 -8.89
C THR A 4 -2.20 17.98 -7.60
N GLU A 5 -1.33 18.59 -6.79
CA GLU A 5 -0.90 18.03 -5.50
C GLU A 5 -2.04 18.04 -4.47
N ILE A 6 -2.90 19.06 -4.51
CA ILE A 6 -4.06 19.19 -3.61
C ILE A 6 -5.12 18.14 -3.96
N ASN A 7 -5.41 17.92 -5.24
CA ASN A 7 -6.34 16.89 -5.67
C ASN A 7 -5.80 15.48 -5.40
N ALA A 8 -4.51 15.22 -5.68
CA ALA A 8 -3.87 13.97 -5.33
C ALA A 8 -3.96 13.72 -3.82
N ARG A 9 -3.62 14.71 -2.99
CA ARG A 9 -3.73 14.61 -1.53
C ARG A 9 -5.17 14.37 -1.06
N LYS A 10 -6.17 14.94 -1.71
CA LYS A 10 -7.57 14.78 -1.33
C LYS A 10 -8.11 13.39 -1.70
N SER A 11 -7.87 12.93 -2.92
CA SER A 11 -8.20 11.55 -3.34
C SER A 11 -7.44 10.52 -2.53
N LEU A 12 -6.17 10.80 -2.22
CA LEU A 12 -5.37 9.99 -1.32
C LEU A 12 -5.95 10.00 0.08
N SER A 13 -6.25 11.14 0.68
CA SER A 13 -6.86 11.21 2.02
C SER A 13 -8.22 10.53 2.11
N GLN A 14 -8.97 10.42 1.00
CA GLN A 14 -10.22 9.66 0.96
C GLN A 14 -9.96 8.16 0.85
N PHE A 15 -8.99 7.76 0.03
CA PHE A 15 -8.56 6.37 -0.14
C PHE A 15 -7.86 5.81 1.12
N THR A 16 -6.96 6.61 1.68
CA THR A 16 -6.19 6.36 2.88
C THR A 16 -6.89 6.85 4.13
N GLY A 17 -8.06 7.51 4.08
CA GLY A 17 -8.73 8.06 5.28
C GLY A 17 -9.00 7.01 6.35
N ASN A 18 -9.18 5.75 5.92
CA ASN A 18 -9.32 4.58 6.80
C ASN A 18 -8.01 3.79 7.01
N LEU A 19 -6.90 4.24 6.41
CA LEU A 19 -5.54 3.68 6.48
C LEU A 19 -4.54 4.65 7.16
N VAL A 20 -4.92 5.93 7.33
CA VAL A 20 -4.11 7.01 7.93
C VAL A 20 -3.88 6.64 9.38
N GLY A 21 -2.62 6.33 9.70
CA GLY A 21 -2.19 5.82 11.00
C GLY A 21 -1.53 4.44 10.94
N ASP A 22 -1.73 3.66 9.87
CA ASP A 22 -1.04 2.39 9.67
C ASP A 22 0.11 2.54 8.66
N HIS A 23 1.30 2.87 9.19
CA HIS A 23 2.54 2.93 8.41
C HIS A 23 2.78 1.65 7.58
N CYS A 24 2.32 0.48 8.05
CA CYS A 24 2.50 -0.78 7.32
C CYS A 24 1.64 -0.81 6.05
N CYS A 25 0.38 -0.35 6.12
CA CYS A 25 -0.48 -0.26 4.94
C CYS A 25 0.15 0.63 3.87
N LEU A 26 0.64 1.81 4.26
CA LEU A 26 1.26 2.76 3.34
C LEU A 26 2.55 2.21 2.70
N ALA A 27 3.39 1.54 3.49
CA ALA A 27 4.62 0.93 2.97
C ALA A 27 4.33 -0.26 2.03
N ILE A 28 3.32 -1.07 2.31
CA ILE A 28 2.86 -2.14 1.40
C ILE A 28 2.33 -1.54 0.08
N LEU A 29 1.53 -0.48 0.14
CA LEU A 29 1.04 0.20 -1.06
C LEU A 29 2.17 0.75 -1.91
N ARG A 30 3.20 1.35 -1.28
CA ARG A 30 4.41 1.80 -1.99
C ARG A 30 5.10 0.65 -2.70
N PHE A 31 5.29 -0.47 -2.00
CA PHE A 31 5.94 -1.67 -2.53
C PHE A 31 5.19 -2.22 -3.77
N PHE A 32 3.87 -2.39 -3.68
CA PHE A 32 3.09 -2.85 -4.82
C PHE A 32 2.99 -1.82 -5.95
N GLY A 33 2.93 -0.53 -5.65
CA GLY A 33 2.93 0.50 -6.68
C GLY A 33 4.25 0.57 -7.45
N ALA A 34 5.37 0.15 -6.86
CA ALA A 34 6.65 -0.01 -7.58
C ALA A 34 6.70 -1.29 -8.44
N HIS A 35 5.89 -2.30 -8.09
CA HIS A 35 5.84 -3.59 -8.77
C HIS A 35 4.38 -4.02 -9.09
N PRO A 36 3.63 -3.23 -9.88
CA PRO A 36 2.16 -3.34 -9.96
C PRO A 36 1.64 -4.60 -10.66
N ASN A 37 2.52 -5.33 -11.36
CA ASN A 37 2.16 -6.55 -12.09
C ASN A 37 2.79 -7.81 -11.47
N SER A 38 3.46 -7.68 -10.33
CA SER A 38 4.15 -8.76 -9.66
C SER A 38 3.31 -9.36 -8.54
N ARG A 39 3.56 -10.63 -8.25
CA ARG A 39 3.03 -11.35 -7.08
C ARG A 39 4.17 -11.66 -6.13
N PHE A 40 3.91 -11.57 -4.83
CA PHE A 40 4.90 -11.76 -3.79
C PHE A 40 4.35 -12.65 -2.68
N SER A 41 5.20 -13.49 -2.10
CA SER A 41 4.84 -14.21 -0.89
C SER A 41 4.74 -13.26 0.29
N GLU A 42 3.94 -13.63 1.28
CA GLU A 42 3.84 -12.91 2.55
C GLU A 42 5.21 -12.59 3.15
N LEU A 43 6.12 -13.57 3.14
CA LEU A 43 7.48 -13.44 3.66
C LEU A 43 8.30 -12.40 2.89
N ALA A 44 8.20 -12.38 1.56
CA ALA A 44 8.92 -11.40 0.75
C ALA A 44 8.47 -9.97 1.07
N ILE A 45 7.17 -9.76 1.27
CA ILE A 45 6.60 -8.45 1.62
C ILE A 45 7.03 -8.04 3.03
N ILE A 46 6.96 -8.94 4.00
CA ILE A 46 7.44 -8.70 5.36
C ILE A 46 8.90 -8.25 5.34
N HIS A 47 9.77 -8.96 4.62
CA HIS A 47 11.18 -8.58 4.54
C HIS A 47 11.44 -7.26 3.81
N ALA A 48 10.59 -6.89 2.85
CA ALA A 48 10.74 -5.63 2.11
C ALA A 48 10.22 -4.40 2.87
N VAL A 49 9.27 -4.59 3.80
CA VAL A 49 8.52 -3.50 4.44
C VAL A 49 8.85 -3.35 5.93
N ASP A 50 9.31 -4.40 6.61
CA ASP A 50 9.50 -4.41 8.07
C ASP A 50 10.84 -3.83 8.51
N GLU A 51 10.97 -2.50 8.51
CA GLU A 51 12.16 -1.80 9.04
C GLU A 51 12.25 -1.84 10.58
N ASN A 52 11.14 -2.10 11.29
CA ASN A 52 11.03 -1.99 12.76
C ASN A 52 10.68 -3.31 13.49
N GLY A 53 10.68 -4.45 12.80
CA GLY A 53 10.54 -5.78 13.39
C GLY A 53 9.13 -6.22 13.79
N SER A 54 8.08 -5.60 13.24
CA SER A 54 6.68 -5.89 13.59
C SER A 54 5.93 -6.64 12.48
N ARG A 55 6.39 -7.86 12.17
CA ARG A 55 5.73 -8.82 11.25
C ARG A 55 4.21 -8.94 11.44
N ALA A 56 3.73 -8.90 12.69
CA ALA A 56 2.31 -8.99 13.00
C ALA A 56 1.51 -7.80 12.43
N ARG A 57 2.07 -6.58 12.46
CA ARG A 57 1.43 -5.39 11.86
C ARG A 57 1.41 -5.48 10.34
N VAL A 58 2.49 -5.95 9.72
CA VAL A 58 2.52 -6.17 8.26
C VAL A 58 1.45 -7.18 7.84
N ARG A 59 1.27 -8.28 8.59
CA ARG A 59 0.19 -9.25 8.36
C ARG A 59 -1.20 -8.63 8.47
N MET A 60 -1.45 -7.88 9.53
CA MET A 60 -2.73 -7.17 9.71
C MET A 60 -2.99 -6.19 8.56
N ALA A 61 -1.97 -5.45 8.13
CA ALA A 61 -2.08 -4.53 7.01
C ALA A 61 -2.37 -5.25 5.69
N LEU A 62 -1.73 -6.40 5.43
CA LEU A 62 -2.03 -7.23 4.26
C LEU A 62 -3.50 -7.69 4.26
N MET A 63 -4.00 -8.17 5.41
CA MET A 63 -5.39 -8.56 5.54
C MET A 63 -6.35 -7.37 5.31
N GLN A 64 -6.07 -6.22 5.92
CA GLN A 64 -6.89 -5.01 5.72
C GLN A 64 -6.93 -4.55 4.26
N LEU A 65 -5.79 -4.60 3.56
CA LEU A 65 -5.72 -4.23 2.14
C LEU A 65 -6.44 -5.25 1.25
N ALA A 66 -6.41 -6.53 1.62
CA ALA A 66 -7.14 -7.59 0.92
C ALA A 66 -8.66 -7.45 1.13
N ASP A 67 -9.11 -7.21 2.36
CA ASP A 67 -10.52 -6.99 2.69
C ASP A 67 -11.10 -5.76 1.97
N LYS A 68 -10.27 -4.74 1.74
CA LYS A 68 -10.62 -3.54 0.95
C LYS A 68 -10.56 -3.77 -0.57
N GLY A 69 -10.17 -4.96 -1.03
CA GLY A 69 -10.02 -5.29 -2.45
C GLY A 69 -8.87 -4.59 -3.17
N ILE A 70 -7.95 -3.96 -2.43
CA ILE A 70 -6.81 -3.23 -3.00
C ILE A 70 -5.73 -4.22 -3.46
N ILE A 71 -5.53 -5.28 -2.71
CA ILE A 71 -4.70 -6.42 -3.08
C ILE A 71 -5.54 -7.68 -3.14
N LYS A 72 -5.10 -8.67 -3.92
CA LYS A 72 -5.67 -10.01 -3.91
C LYS A 72 -4.73 -10.93 -3.15
N ALA A 73 -5.31 -11.75 -2.28
CA ALA A 73 -4.63 -12.86 -1.64
C ALA A 73 -5.00 -14.14 -2.39
N ASP A 74 -4.00 -14.96 -2.67
CA ASP A 74 -4.16 -16.29 -3.26
C ASP A 74 -3.29 -17.28 -2.47
N THR A 75 -3.65 -18.56 -2.48
CA THR A 75 -2.87 -19.61 -1.82
C THR A 75 -2.42 -20.61 -2.87
N GLU A 76 -1.11 -20.71 -3.06
CA GLU A 76 -0.48 -21.65 -3.99
C GLU A 76 0.53 -22.52 -3.22
N ASN A 77 0.35 -23.85 -3.24
CA ASN A 77 1.21 -24.80 -2.53
C ASN A 77 1.47 -24.42 -1.05
N ASP A 78 0.39 -24.18 -0.29
CA ASP A 78 0.42 -23.74 1.12
C ASP A 78 1.15 -22.40 1.36
N THR A 79 1.41 -21.62 0.30
CA THR A 79 2.04 -20.31 0.38
C THR A 79 1.05 -19.21 0.05
N ASN A 80 0.87 -18.27 0.97
CA ASN A 80 0.08 -17.06 0.74
C ASN A 80 0.84 -16.11 -0.19
N LEU A 81 0.24 -15.83 -1.34
CA LEU A 81 0.71 -14.88 -2.34
C LEU A 81 -0.21 -13.67 -2.37
N PHE A 82 0.38 -12.51 -2.56
CA PHE A 82 -0.33 -11.24 -2.69
C PHE A 82 0.06 -10.54 -3.98
N LEU A 83 -0.92 -9.92 -4.62
CA LEU A 83 -0.72 -9.08 -5.80
C LEU A 83 -1.63 -7.86 -5.75
N LEU A 84 -1.25 -6.81 -6.45
CA LEU A 84 -2.12 -5.64 -6.63
C LEU A 84 -3.39 -6.06 -7.40
N THR A 85 -4.55 -5.56 -6.97
CA THR A 85 -5.80 -5.78 -7.72
C THR A 85 -5.68 -5.25 -9.14
N LYS A 86 -6.42 -5.86 -10.09
CA LYS A 86 -6.58 -5.33 -11.46
C LYS A 86 -7.75 -4.36 -11.59
N GLU A 87 -8.49 -4.16 -10.50
CA GLU A 87 -9.70 -3.33 -10.48
C GLU A 87 -9.33 -1.85 -10.41
N GLU A 88 -9.87 -1.10 -11.34
CA GLU A 88 -9.77 0.36 -11.39
C GLU A 88 -10.96 0.98 -10.65
N PRO A 89 -10.83 2.18 -10.05
CA PRO A 89 -9.67 3.10 -10.11
C PRO A 89 -8.61 2.87 -9.03
N GLY A 90 -8.81 1.90 -8.13
CA GLY A 90 -7.93 1.68 -6.97
C GLY A 90 -6.49 1.36 -7.37
N ARG A 91 -6.30 0.52 -8.40
CA ARG A 91 -4.99 0.19 -8.94
C ARG A 91 -4.22 1.41 -9.45
N GLN A 92 -4.85 2.27 -10.26
CA GLN A 92 -4.22 3.47 -10.77
C GLN A 92 -3.78 4.42 -9.64
N LEU A 93 -4.60 4.56 -8.59
CA LEU A 93 -4.22 5.34 -7.41
C LEU A 93 -2.95 4.82 -6.74
N VAL A 94 -2.81 3.50 -6.54
CA VAL A 94 -1.61 2.90 -5.93
C VAL A 94 -0.36 3.12 -6.79
N ILE A 95 -0.51 3.05 -8.12
CA ILE A 95 0.57 3.35 -9.07
C ILE A 95 0.96 4.83 -9.01
N ASP A 96 0.00 5.74 -8.92
CA ASP A 96 0.31 7.17 -8.82
C ASP A 96 0.92 7.52 -7.47
N LEU A 97 0.55 6.79 -6.41
CA LEU A 97 1.12 6.92 -5.08
C LEU A 97 2.61 6.53 -5.05
N SER A 98 3.02 5.49 -5.79
CA SER A 98 4.44 5.10 -5.87
C SER A 98 5.31 6.12 -6.61
N ARG A 99 4.71 6.97 -7.44
CA ARG A 99 5.38 8.05 -8.17
C ARG A 99 5.57 9.32 -7.34
N LEU A 100 4.93 9.42 -6.18
CA LEU A 100 5.14 10.55 -5.27
C LEU A 100 6.59 10.60 -4.82
N ASP A 101 7.14 11.81 -4.74
CA ASP A 101 8.47 12.01 -4.21
C ASP A 101 8.53 11.67 -2.72
N TRP A 102 9.74 11.41 -2.20
CA TRP A 102 9.93 11.04 -0.80
C TRP A 102 9.42 12.11 0.18
N ARG A 103 9.41 13.39 -0.21
CA ARG A 103 8.91 14.49 0.63
C ARG A 103 7.39 14.43 0.78
N LEU A 104 6.66 14.18 -0.30
CA LEU A 104 5.21 14.00 -0.29
C LEU A 104 4.83 12.72 0.47
N TRP A 105 5.67 11.69 0.41
CA TRP A 105 5.55 10.52 1.27
C TRP A 105 5.71 10.85 2.75
N GLN A 106 6.73 11.63 3.14
CA GLN A 106 6.90 12.05 4.54
C GLN A 106 5.69 12.84 5.06
N LEU A 107 5.12 13.73 4.24
CA LEU A 107 3.91 14.48 4.59
C LEU A 107 2.66 13.60 4.77
N LEU A 108 2.62 12.40 4.19
CA LEU A 108 1.56 11.42 4.41
C LEU A 108 1.76 10.60 5.70
N LEU A 109 3.00 10.55 6.20
CA LEU A 109 3.38 9.82 7.41
C LEU A 109 3.42 10.71 8.66
N GLU A 110 3.35 12.04 8.51
CA GLU A 110 3.25 12.97 9.63
C GLU A 110 1.86 12.89 10.28
N PRO A 111 1.78 12.60 11.59
CA PRO A 111 0.51 12.64 12.31
C PRO A 111 0.03 14.10 12.40
N THR A 112 -1.17 14.37 11.86
CA THR A 112 -1.93 15.61 12.10
C THR A 112 -2.56 15.62 13.48
#